data_AF-A0A7V4XH53-F1
#
_entry.id   AF-A0A7V4XH53-F1
#
_cell.length_a   1.000
_cell.length_b   1.000
_cell.length_c   1.000
_cell.angle_alpha   90.00
_cell.angle_beta   90.00
_cell.angle_gamma   90.00
#
_symmetry.space_group_name_H-M   'P 1'
#
loop_
_entity.id
_entity.type
_entity.pdbx_description
1 polymer ?
#
loop_
_entity_poly.entity_id
_entity_poly.type
_entity_poly.pdbx_seq_one_letter_code
_entity_poly.pdbx_strand_id
1 'polypeptide(L)'
;MRKPDKFEAAFNSLIRIGSGQIDSEAINELRQALNGSNSLLAAKAAEIAGRRNVADLIPDMIAAFNRFMVNGARRGFLIRCINSGRMTHLPHSAECSSCPSRW
;
A
#
# COMPACT_ATOMS: atom_id res chain seq x y z
N MET A 1 -20.38 -20.69 11.29
CA MET A 1 -19.67 -20.09 10.15
C MET A 1 -19.01 -18.79 10.62
N ARG A 2 -17.69 -18.66 10.49
CA ARG A 2 -16.99 -17.39 10.76
C ARG A 2 -17.39 -16.40 9.66
N LYS A 3 -17.83 -15.20 10.01
CA LYS A 3 -18.03 -14.14 9.00
C LYS A 3 -16.68 -13.91 8.30
N PRO A 4 -16.63 -13.90 6.96
CA PRO A 4 -15.40 -13.56 6.27
C PRO A 4 -14.98 -12.18 6.72
N ASP A 5 -13.67 -12.01 6.95
CA ASP A 5 -13.13 -10.70 7.25
C ASP A 5 -13.46 -9.78 6.06
N LYS A 6 -13.81 -8.52 6.34
CA LYS A 6 -14.10 -7.52 5.31
C LYS A 6 -12.96 -7.43 4.28
N PHE A 7 -11.73 -7.69 4.72
CA PHE A 7 -10.57 -7.83 3.86
C PHE A 7 -10.66 -8.99 2.86
N GLU A 8 -10.96 -10.20 3.32
CA GLU A 8 -11.06 -11.39 2.47
C GLU A 8 -12.19 -11.25 1.44
N ALA A 9 -13.31 -10.67 1.85
CA ALA A 9 -14.42 -10.38 0.95
C ALA A 9 -14.00 -9.42 -0.17
N ALA A 10 -13.28 -8.34 0.17
CA ALA A 10 -12.77 -7.38 -0.82
C ALA A 10 -11.73 -8.02 -1.75
N PHE A 11 -10.82 -8.83 -1.22
CA PHE A 11 -9.81 -9.52 -2.02
C PHE A 11 -10.43 -10.53 -3.00
N ASN A 12 -11.43 -11.28 -2.55
CA ASN A 12 -12.17 -12.21 -3.41
C ASN A 12 -12.96 -11.49 -4.51
N SER A 13 -13.50 -10.30 -4.24
CA SER A 13 -14.14 -9.49 -5.29
C SER A 13 -13.15 -9.10 -6.39
N LEU A 14 -11.94 -8.66 -6.01
CA LEU A 14 -10.89 -8.32 -6.97
C LEU A 14 -10.46 -9.52 -7.81
N ILE A 15 -10.34 -10.71 -7.22
CA ILE A 15 -10.03 -11.94 -7.99
C ILE A 15 -11.10 -12.20 -9.05
N ARG A 16 -12.38 -12.07 -8.69
CA ARG A 16 -13.52 -12.26 -9.60
C ARG A 16 -13.50 -11.25 -10.75
N ILE A 17 -13.20 -9.98 -10.45
CA ILE A 17 -13.03 -8.95 -11.49
C ILE A 17 -11.86 -9.30 -12.41
N GLY A 18 -10.75 -9.80 -11.85
CA GLY A 18 -9.56 -10.19 -12.60
C GLY A 18 -9.82 -11.29 -13.63
N SER A 19 -10.73 -12.23 -13.37
CA SER A 19 -11.10 -13.31 -14.30
C SER A 19 -12.31 -12.96 -15.20
N GLY A 20 -13.11 -11.97 -14.84
CA GLY A 20 -14.34 -11.59 -15.53
C GLY A 20 -14.16 -10.57 -16.67
N GLN A 21 -15.29 -10.00 -17.08
CA GLN A 21 -15.36 -8.83 -17.95
C GLN A 21 -15.10 -7.56 -17.13
N ILE A 22 -14.35 -6.62 -17.71
CA ILE A 22 -14.15 -5.29 -17.11
C ILE A 22 -15.33 -4.43 -17.55
N ASP A 23 -16.27 -4.20 -16.64
CA ASP A 23 -17.36 -3.24 -16.79
C ASP A 23 -17.06 -1.95 -15.98
N SER A 24 -17.94 -0.96 -16.09
CA SER A 24 -17.79 0.31 -15.36
C SER A 24 -17.84 0.13 -13.84
N GLU A 25 -18.55 -0.88 -13.34
CA GLU A 25 -18.64 -1.19 -11.91
C GLU A 25 -17.31 -1.77 -11.40
N ALA A 26 -16.72 -2.70 -12.13
CA ALA A 26 -15.40 -3.25 -11.87
C ALA A 26 -14.31 -2.18 -11.86
N ILE A 27 -14.36 -1.20 -12.78
CA ILE A 27 -13.42 -0.07 -12.79
C ILE A 27 -13.56 0.75 -11.49
N ASN A 28 -14.79 0.98 -11.02
CA ASN A 28 -15.03 1.69 -9.77
C ASN A 28 -14.53 0.90 -8.55
N GLU A 29 -14.74 -0.42 -8.51
CA GLU A 29 -14.19 -1.29 -7.45
C GLU A 29 -12.66 -1.26 -7.44
N LEU A 30 -12.01 -1.33 -8.62
CA LEU A 30 -10.56 -1.22 -8.74
C LEU A 30 -10.06 0.14 -8.25
N ARG A 31 -10.74 1.23 -8.61
CA ARG A 31 -10.42 2.58 -8.13
C ARG A 31 -10.55 2.71 -6.61
N GLN A 32 -11.59 2.12 -6.02
CA GLN A 32 -11.74 2.09 -4.56
C GLN A 32 -10.60 1.32 -3.89
N ALA A 33 -10.22 0.17 -4.43
CA ALA A 33 -9.11 -0.62 -3.92
C ALA A 33 -7.76 0.11 -4.03
N LEU A 34 -7.51 0.81 -5.14
CA LEU A 34 -6.32 1.65 -5.32
C LEU A 34 -6.27 2.82 -4.34
N ASN A 35 -7.44 3.36 -3.97
CA ASN A 35 -7.57 4.46 -3.00
C ASN A 35 -7.59 4.02 -1.53
N GLY A 36 -7.62 2.71 -1.28
CA GLY A 36 -7.57 2.15 0.07
C GLY A 36 -6.22 2.31 0.77
N SER A 37 -6.23 2.14 2.10
CA SER A 37 -5.02 2.15 2.93
C SER A 37 -4.28 0.81 2.95
N ASN A 38 -4.90 -0.25 2.43
CA ASN A 38 -4.35 -1.60 2.39
C ASN A 38 -3.52 -1.80 1.12
N SER A 39 -2.20 -1.92 1.29
CA SER A 39 -1.25 -2.06 0.19
C SER A 39 -1.47 -3.34 -0.62
N LEU A 40 -1.95 -4.42 -0.01
CA LEU A 40 -2.18 -5.68 -0.71
C LEU A 40 -3.39 -5.59 -1.66
N LEU A 41 -4.49 -4.95 -1.22
CA LEU A 41 -5.65 -4.70 -2.09
C LEU A 41 -5.28 -3.77 -3.24
N ALA A 42 -4.55 -2.69 -2.96
CA ALA A 42 -4.09 -1.74 -3.97
C ALA A 42 -3.14 -2.41 -4.98
N ALA A 43 -2.19 -3.24 -4.52
CA ALA A 43 -1.29 -3.98 -5.40
C ALA A 43 -2.06 -4.96 -6.30
N LYS A 44 -3.06 -5.66 -5.76
CA LYS A 44 -3.88 -6.58 -6.56
C LYS A 44 -4.71 -5.84 -7.62
N ALA A 45 -5.30 -4.72 -7.25
CA ALA A 45 -6.04 -3.87 -8.19
C ALA A 45 -5.13 -3.32 -9.29
N ALA A 46 -3.93 -2.87 -8.96
CA ALA A 46 -2.91 -2.41 -9.91
C ALA A 46 -2.47 -3.53 -10.87
N GLU A 47 -2.27 -4.75 -10.37
CA GLU A 47 -1.94 -5.92 -11.19
C GLU A 47 -3.04 -6.18 -12.23
N ILE A 48 -4.31 -6.19 -11.79
CA ILE A 48 -5.46 -6.43 -12.68
C ILE A 48 -5.58 -5.32 -13.73
N ALA A 49 -5.48 -4.05 -13.31
CA ALA A 49 -5.55 -2.90 -14.19
C ALA A 49 -4.45 -2.93 -15.26
N GLY A 50 -3.22 -3.28 -14.88
CA GLY A 50 -2.09 -3.44 -15.80
C GLY A 50 -2.27 -4.60 -16.77
N ARG A 51 -2.68 -5.78 -16.30
CA ARG A 51 -2.91 -6.96 -17.16
C ARG A 51 -4.03 -6.74 -18.17
N ARG A 52 -5.01 -5.89 -17.84
CA ARG A 52 -6.16 -5.59 -18.69
C ARG A 52 -6.01 -4.29 -19.48
N ASN A 53 -4.87 -3.61 -19.40
CA ASN A 53 -4.58 -2.32 -20.06
C ASN A 53 -5.68 -1.25 -19.84
N VAL A 54 -6.17 -1.13 -18.60
CA VAL A 54 -7.18 -0.12 -18.25
C VAL A 54 -6.50 1.23 -18.05
N ALA A 55 -6.37 2.00 -19.13
CA ALA A 55 -5.66 3.28 -19.13
C ALA A 55 -6.25 4.31 -18.16
N ASP A 56 -7.58 4.26 -17.93
CA ASP A 56 -8.30 5.18 -17.06
C ASP A 56 -7.88 5.10 -15.58
N LEU A 57 -7.22 4.00 -15.17
CA LEU A 57 -6.74 3.78 -13.80
C LEU A 57 -5.27 4.16 -13.61
N ILE A 58 -4.55 4.56 -14.67
CA ILE A 58 -3.14 4.97 -14.58
C ILE A 58 -2.93 6.09 -13.55
N PRO A 59 -3.74 7.18 -13.51
CA PRO A 59 -3.58 8.22 -12.50
C PRO A 59 -3.78 7.70 -11.08
N ASP A 60 -4.77 6.83 -10.88
CA ASP A 60 -5.07 6.22 -9.57
C ASP A 60 -3.94 5.29 -9.10
N MET A 61 -3.32 4.54 -10.03
CA MET A 61 -2.17 3.67 -9.75
C MET A 61 -0.94 4.49 -9.34
N ILE A 62 -0.64 5.59 -10.03
CA ILE A 62 0.46 6.48 -9.69
C ILE A 62 0.22 7.13 -8.31
N ALA A 63 -1.01 7.59 -8.04
CA ALA A 63 -1.37 8.14 -6.75
C ALA A 63 -1.26 7.11 -5.60
N ALA A 64 -1.70 5.87 -5.83
CA ALA A 64 -1.53 4.78 -4.89
C ALA A 64 -0.04 4.51 -4.61
N PHE A 65 0.78 4.39 -5.65
CA PHE A 65 2.22 4.19 -5.53
C PHE A 65 2.88 5.30 -4.69
N ASN A 66 2.62 6.56 -5.02
CA ASN A 66 3.15 7.71 -4.27
C ASN A 66 2.74 7.67 -2.81
N ARG A 67 1.47 7.35 -2.50
CA ARG A 67 1.01 7.21 -1.11
C ARG A 67 1.76 6.12 -0.37
N PHE A 68 1.98 4.96 -0.97
CA PHE A 68 2.69 3.85 -0.30
C PHE A 68 4.19 4.13 -0.17
N MET A 69 4.81 4.81 -1.12
CA MET A 69 6.20 5.22 -1.02
C MET A 69 6.41 6.27 0.08
N VAL A 70 5.56 7.30 0.13
CA VAL A 70 5.64 8.36 1.14
C VAL A 70 5.30 7.85 2.55
N ASN A 71 4.27 7.01 2.68
CA ASN A 71 3.84 6.48 3.98
C ASN A 71 4.60 5.22 4.42
N GLY A 72 5.23 4.49 3.49
CA GLY A 72 6.14 3.38 3.79
C GLY A 72 7.36 3.87 4.55
N ALA A 73 7.90 5.02 4.15
CA ALA A 73 8.97 5.71 4.89
C ALA A 73 8.57 6.09 6.32
N ARG A 74 7.29 6.43 6.57
CA ARG A 74 6.80 6.73 7.93
C ARG A 74 6.58 5.49 8.79
N ARG A 75 6.22 4.35 8.19
CA ARG A 75 5.97 3.09 8.91
C ARG A 75 7.23 2.22 9.08
N GLY A 76 8.36 2.66 8.53
CA GLY A 76 9.64 1.94 8.50
C GLY A 76 10.77 2.54 9.34
N PHE A 77 10.56 3.57 10.17
CA PHE A 77 11.60 4.03 11.11
C PHE A 77 11.52 3.30 12.45
N LEU A 78 11.53 1.96 12.39
CA LEU A 78 12.03 1.15 13.50
C LEU A 78 13.53 0.93 13.25
N ILE A 79 14.32 2.00 13.27
CA ILE A 79 15.73 1.83 13.61
C ILE A 79 15.73 1.40 15.07
N ARG A 80 15.90 0.11 15.30
CA ARG A 80 16.24 -0.41 16.63
C ARG A 80 17.58 0.21 16.98
N CYS A 81 17.59 1.27 17.78
CA CYS A 81 18.76 1.67 18.54
C CYS A 81 19.09 0.51 19.50
N ILE A 82 19.93 -0.42 19.05
CA ILE A 82 20.28 -1.64 19.82
C ILE A 82 21.01 -1.30 21.14
N ASN A 83 21.49 -0.07 21.36
CA ASN A 83 22.32 0.26 22.51
C ASN A 83 21.70 1.19 23.57
N SER A 84 20.41 1.45 23.57
CA SER A 84 19.80 2.22 24.66
C SER A 84 18.34 1.85 24.79
N GLY A 85 18.00 1.05 25.81
CA GLY A 85 16.64 0.57 26.11
C GLY A 85 15.67 1.68 26.51
N ARG A 86 15.42 2.64 25.62
CA ARG A 86 14.47 3.73 25.83
C ARG A 86 13.82 4.10 24.49
N MET A 87 12.62 3.59 24.25
CA MET A 87 11.76 4.05 23.16
C MET A 87 11.44 5.52 23.38
N THR A 88 11.92 6.40 22.50
CA THR A 88 11.41 7.78 22.41
C THR A 88 11.00 8.06 20.97
N HIS A 89 9.84 8.70 20.81
CA HIS A 89 9.39 9.25 19.54
C HIS A 89 10.30 10.42 19.17
N LEU A 90 11.11 10.27 18.12
CA LEU A 90 11.89 11.39 17.56
C LEU A 90 11.09 12.07 16.44
N PRO A 91 10.93 13.41 16.47
CA PRO A 91 10.43 14.17 15.33
C PRO A 91 11.49 14.24 14.21
N HIS A 92 10.97 14.48 13.00
CA HIS A 92 11.59 14.30 11.67
C HIS A 92 12.90 15.06 11.36
N SER A 93 13.56 15.70 12.32
CA SER A 93 14.69 16.61 12.06
C SER A 93 15.87 16.51 13.04
N ALA A 94 15.97 15.44 13.84
CA ALA A 94 17.18 15.20 14.62
C ALA A 94 18.19 14.39 13.79
N GLU A 95 19.15 15.07 13.18
CA GLU A 95 20.38 14.46 12.68
C GLU A 95 21.00 13.63 13.82
N CYS A 96 21.14 12.32 13.59
CA CYS A 96 21.88 11.42 14.48
C CYS A 96 23.36 11.80 14.45
N SER A 97 23.76 12.74 15.31
CA SER A 97 25.16 13.19 15.50
C SER A 97 26.06 12.14 16.17
N SER A 98 25.78 10.84 16.00
CA SER A 98 26.50 9.75 16.66
C SER A 98 26.62 8.47 15.82
N CYS A 99 26.56 8.56 14.50
CA CYS A 99 27.06 7.48 13.65
C CYS A 99 28.56 7.74 13.39
N PRO A 100 29.50 6.94 13.95
CA PRO A 100 30.88 7.04 13.51
C PRO A 100 30.93 6.50 12.09
N SER A 101 31.32 7.37 11.16
CA SER A 101 31.67 7.05 9.79
C SER A 101 32.53 5.80 9.73
N ARG A 102 32.02 4.76 9.09
CA ARG A 102 32.82 3.60 8.69
C ARG A 102 32.68 3.45 7.18
N TRP A 103 33.80 3.73 6.54
CA TRP A 103 34.13 3.62 5.12
C TRP A 103 33.45 2.45 4.40
#